data_AF-A0A353A087-F1
#
_entry.id   AF-A0A353A087-F1
#
_cell.length_a   1.000
_cell.length_b   1.000
_cell.length_c   1.000
_cell.angle_alpha   90.00
_cell.angle_beta   90.00
_cell.angle_gamma   90.00
#
_symmetry.space_group_name_H-M   'P 1'
#
loop_
_entity.id
_entity.type
_entity.pdbx_description
1 polymer ?
#
loop_
_entity_poly.entity_id
_entity_poly.type
_entity_poly.pdbx_seq_one_letter_code
_entity_poly.pdbx_strand_id
1 'polypeptide(L)' 'MERKLRFVISGGGTGGHIFPAVSIANALKEICPGADIL' A
#
# COMPACT_ATOMS: atom_id res chain seq x y z
N MET A 1 -0.35 -20.89 10.92
CA MET A 1 -0.56 -20.11 9.67
C MET A 1 0.08 -18.76 9.88
N GLU A 2 1.10 -18.40 9.10
CA GLU A 2 1.62 -17.03 9.12
C GLU A 2 0.53 -16.07 8.66
N ARG A 3 0.29 -15.02 9.45
CA ARG A 3 -0.70 -14.01 9.13
C ARG A 3 -0.04 -12.99 8.21
N LYS A 4 -0.43 -12.98 6.93
CA LYS A 4 0.01 -11.94 5.99
C LYS A 4 -0.43 -10.57 6.51
N LEU A 5 0.49 -9.61 6.49
CA LEU A 5 0.17 -8.21 6.80
C LEU A 5 -0.80 -7.69 5.73
N ARG A 6 -1.86 -7.01 6.17
CA ARG A 6 -2.83 -6.38 5.28
C ARG A 6 -2.83 -4.88 5.54
N PHE A 7 -2.61 -4.11 4.49
CA PHE A 7 -2.63 -2.65 4.50
C PHE A 7 -3.82 -2.14 3.69
N VAL A 8 -4.42 -1.04 4.14
CA VAL A 8 -5.45 -0.31 3.41
C VAL A 8 -4.95 1.13 3.27
N ILE A 9 -4.88 1.63 2.03
CA ILE A 9 -4.41 2.99 1.75
C ILE A 9 -5.58 3.79 1.16
N SER A 10 -6.11 4.72 1.97
CA SER A 10 -7.18 5.61 1.54
C SER A 10 -6.63 6.99 1.16
N GLY A 11 -7.14 7.58 0.09
CA GLY A 11 -6.79 8.92 -0.38
C GLY A 11 -7.86 9.50 -1.30
N GLY A 12 -7.80 10.81 -1.55
CA GLY A 12 -8.68 11.48 -2.53
C GLY A 12 -8.42 11.04 -3.98
N GLY A 13 -9.32 11.39 -4.90
CA GLY A 13 -9.26 10.93 -6.30
C GLY A 13 -8.35 11.73 -7.24
N THR A 14 -7.62 12.74 -6.75
CA THR A 14 -6.75 13.58 -7.60
C THR A 14 -5.31 13.06 -7.61
N GLY A 15 -4.52 13.46 -8.62
CA GLY A 15 -3.11 13.04 -8.74
C GLY A 15 -2.28 13.30 -7.48
N GLY A 16 -2.57 14.37 -6.74
CA GLY A 16 -1.89 14.71 -5.48
C GLY A 16 -2.13 13.73 -4.33
N HIS A 17 -3.15 12.87 -4.41
CA HIS A 17 -3.43 11.81 -3.43
C HIS A 17 -3.08 10.42 -3.98
N ILE A 18 -3.34 10.19 -5.27
CA ILE A 18 -3.02 8.93 -5.95
C ILE A 18 -1.52 8.66 -5.93
N PHE A 19 -0.70 9.67 -6.27
CA PHE A 19 0.75 9.48 -6.32
C PHE A 19 1.36 9.11 -4.95
N PRO A 20 1.02 9.81 -3.84
CA PRO A 20 1.42 9.36 -2.51
C PRO A 20 0.93 7.96 -2.14
N ALA A 21 -0.34 7.63 -2.43
CA ALA A 21 -0.91 6.32 -2.11
C ALA A 21 -0.15 5.18 -2.83
N VAL A 22 0.14 5.36 -4.11
CA VAL A 22 0.93 4.39 -4.92
C VAL A 22 2.38 4.31 -4.43
N SER A 23 3.00 5.45 -4.10
CA SER A 23 4.37 5.48 -3.59
C SER A 23 4.51 4.71 -2.27
N ILE A 24 3.55 4.89 -1.36
CA ILE A 24 3.49 4.15 -0.09
C ILE A 24 3.29 2.66 -0.35
N ALA A 25 2.37 2.29 -1.26
CA ALA A 25 2.12 0.89 -1.61
C ALA A 25 3.37 0.19 -2.17
N ASN A 26 4.16 0.88 -3.01
CA ASN A 26 5.39 0.33 -3.58
C ASN A 26 6.46 0.11 -2.52
N ALA A 27 6.68 1.08 -1.62
CA ALA A 27 7.62 0.92 -0.52
C ALA A 27 7.24 -0.25 0.41
N LEU A 28 5.94 -0.42 0.69
CA LEU A 28 5.45 -1.55 1.50
C LEU A 28 5.67 -2.90 0.82
N LYS A 29 5.59 -2.98 -0.51
CA LYS A 29 5.91 -4.22 -1.25
C LYS A 29 7.39 -4.58 -1.17
N GLU A 30 8.30 -3.59 -1.11
CA GLU A 30 9.73 -3.84 -0.95
C GLU A 30 10.07 -4.35 0.47
N ILE A 31 9.47 -3.73 1.50
CA ILE A 31 9.70 -4.09 2.90
C ILE A 31 9.01 -5.40 3.27
N CYS A 32 7.81 -5.66 2.73
CA CYS A 32 6.97 -6.80 3.05
C CYS A 32 6.40 -7.43 1.76
N PRO A 33 7.18 -8.23 1.02
CA PRO A 33 6.76 -8.80 -0.28
C PRO A 33 5.51 -9.69 -0.22
N GLY A 34 5.17 -10.21 0.96
CA GLY A 34 3.99 -11.06 1.18
C GLY A 34 2.73 -10.32 1.65
N ALA A 35 2.77 -8.99 1.74
CA ALA A 35 1.64 -8.20 2.23
C ALA A 35 0.52 -8.05 1.19
N ASP A 36 -0.73 -8.06 1.68
CA ASP A 36 -1.91 -7.65 0.90
C ASP A 36 -2.07 -6.13 1.03
N ILE A 37 -2.28 -5.43 -0.09
CA ILE A 37 -2.53 -3.98 -0.10
C ILE A 37 -3.84 -3.72 -0.85
N LEU A 38 -4.76 -2.99 -0.20
CA LEU A 38 -6.04 -2.54 -0.73
C LEU A 38 -6.07 -1.01 -0.88
#